data_AF-A0A7M4A0A7-F1
#
_entry.id   AF-A0A7M4A0A7-F1
#
_cell.length_a   1.000
_cell.length_b   1.000
_cell.length_c   1.000
_cell.angle_alpha   90.00
_cell.angle_beta   90.00
_cell.angle_gamma   90.00
#
_symmetry.space_group_name_H-M   'P 1'
#
loop_
_entity.id
_entity.type
_entity.pdbx_description
1 polymer ?
#
loop_
_entity_poly.entity_id
_entity_poly.type
_entity_poly.pdbx_seq_one_letter_code
_entity_poly.pdbx_strand_id
1 'polypeptide(L)'
;MRHLSVPRNQTQVWLERCKANGWLADTGVVALDEHLRAVPLNDAAPGADDERWEGHPHVEVAPNEQGAQHWRDHLSPELQALPASVWPKAYEIQGDVLLVKVEEHLHPHAGAMAEAMLEHMPNVRIVCADNGVIGDYRVRDLHIL
;
A
#
# COMPACT_ATOMS: atom_id res chain seq x y z
N MET A 1 10.69 -11.59 12.31
CA MET A 1 10.38 -10.48 13.24
C MET A 1 9.49 -11.05 14.34
N ARG A 2 9.68 -10.57 15.57
CA ARG A 2 8.91 -11.01 16.73
C ARG A 2 7.47 -10.50 16.68
N HIS A 3 6.52 -11.41 16.87
CA HIS A 3 5.09 -11.10 16.97
C HIS A 3 4.47 -11.78 18.19
N LEU A 4 3.41 -11.22 18.74
CA LEU A 4 2.55 -11.84 19.74
C LEU A 4 1.42 -12.61 19.04
N SER A 5 1.33 -13.92 19.27
CA SER A 5 0.25 -14.76 18.70
C SER A 5 -0.99 -14.71 19.60
N VAL A 6 -2.06 -14.09 19.11
CA VAL A 6 -3.30 -13.88 19.86
C VAL A 6 -4.51 -14.43 19.09
N PRO A 7 -5.57 -14.84 19.79
CA PRO A 7 -6.85 -15.17 19.16
C PRO A 7 -7.37 -14.01 18.31
N ARG A 8 -7.98 -14.32 17.17
CA ARG A 8 -8.51 -13.36 16.20
C ARG A 8 -9.50 -12.37 16.82
N ASN A 9 -10.30 -12.81 17.79
CA ASN A 9 -11.25 -11.96 18.51
C ASN A 9 -10.60 -11.02 19.54
N GLN A 10 -9.33 -11.21 19.87
CA GLN A 10 -8.57 -10.36 20.80
C GLN A 10 -7.55 -9.46 20.09
N THR A 11 -7.40 -9.57 18.77
CA THR A 11 -6.38 -8.82 18.00
C THR A 11 -6.43 -7.31 18.25
N GLN A 12 -7.63 -6.72 18.26
CA GLN A 12 -7.78 -5.27 18.47
C GLN A 12 -7.35 -4.84 19.89
N VAL A 13 -7.70 -5.62 20.90
CA VAL A 13 -7.34 -5.36 22.30
C VAL A 13 -5.82 -5.34 22.46
N TRP A 14 -5.14 -6.31 21.86
CA TRP A 14 -3.68 -6.39 21.90
C TRP A 14 -3.00 -5.31 21.07
N LEU A 15 -3.55 -4.94 19.91
CA LEU A 15 -3.06 -3.80 19.13
C LEU A 15 -3.10 -2.50 19.95
N GLU A 16 -4.21 -2.22 20.62
CA GLU A 16 -4.36 -1.03 21.47
C GLU A 16 -3.40 -1.06 22.66
N ARG A 17 -3.27 -2.21 23.32
CA ARG A 17 -2.33 -2.39 24.43
C ARG A 17 -0.88 -2.19 24.00
N CYS A 18 -0.45 -2.85 22.93
CA CYS A 18 0.91 -2.72 22.40
C CYS A 18 1.19 -1.28 21.95
N LYS A 19 0.23 -0.60 21.31
CA LYS A 19 0.35 0.79 20.92
C LYS A 19 0.47 1.73 22.12
N ALA A 20 -0.38 1.57 23.14
CA ALA A 20 -0.38 2.40 24.35
C ALA A 20 0.93 2.30 25.13
N ASN A 21 1.64 1.17 25.04
CA ASN A 21 2.91 0.93 25.71
C ASN A 21 4.14 1.13 24.80
N GLY A 22 3.96 1.54 23.54
CA GLY A 22 5.06 1.74 22.60
C GLY A 22 5.76 0.46 22.14
N TRP A 23 5.08 -0.69 22.22
CA TRP A 23 5.62 -2.01 21.86
C TRP A 23 5.31 -2.45 20.44
N LEU A 24 4.39 -1.75 19.76
CA LEU A 24 3.95 -2.11 18.42
C LEU A 24 5.04 -1.77 17.38
N ALA A 25 5.40 -2.73 16.54
CA ALA A 25 6.27 -2.47 15.38
C ALA A 25 5.46 -1.90 14.20
N ASP A 26 6.14 -1.18 13.31
CA ASP A 26 5.55 -0.50 12.15
C ASP A 26 5.34 -1.47 10.97
N THR A 27 4.54 -2.51 11.22
CA THR A 27 4.13 -3.50 10.21
C THR A 27 2.68 -3.93 10.45
N GLY A 28 2.06 -4.62 9.49
CA GLY A 28 0.68 -5.09 9.65
C GLY A 28 0.56 -6.34 10.55
N VAL A 29 -0.65 -6.60 11.04
CA VAL A 29 -0.97 -7.90 11.66
C VAL A 29 -0.89 -9.00 10.61
N VAL A 30 -0.25 -10.12 10.94
CA VAL A 30 -0.16 -11.30 10.07
C VAL A 30 -1.23 -12.32 10.45
N ALA A 31 -1.89 -12.92 9.45
CA ALA A 31 -2.75 -14.08 9.67
C ALA A 31 -1.89 -15.35 9.79
N LEU A 32 -1.94 -16.02 10.94
CA LEU A 32 -1.25 -17.30 11.15
C LEU A 32 -2.08 -18.47 10.64
N ASP A 33 -3.38 -18.47 10.98
CA ASP A 33 -4.39 -19.43 10.54
C ASP A 33 -5.81 -18.82 10.64
N GLU A 34 -6.86 -19.65 10.64
CA GLU A 34 -8.26 -19.20 10.76
C GLU A 34 -8.60 -18.54 12.11
N HIS A 35 -7.88 -18.87 13.17
CA HIS A 35 -8.18 -18.51 14.56
C HIS A 35 -7.15 -17.58 15.20
N LEU A 36 -5.92 -17.56 14.72
CA LEU A 36 -4.80 -16.85 15.31
C LEU A 36 -4.30 -15.71 14.42
N ARG A 37 -3.82 -14.66 15.07
CA ARG A 37 -3.22 -13.47 14.47
C ARG A 37 -1.92 -13.14 15.17
N ALA A 38 -0.95 -12.67 14.41
CA ALA A 38 0.35 -12.24 14.92
C ALA A 38 0.39 -10.71 14.96
N VAL A 39 0.40 -10.14 16.17
CA VAL A 39 0.55 -8.70 16.42
C VAL A 39 2.05 -8.35 16.46
N PRO A 40 2.53 -7.43 15.61
CA PRO A 40 3.96 -7.18 15.47
C PRO A 40 4.55 -6.43 16.66
N LEU A 41 5.68 -6.93 17.18
CA LEU A 41 6.36 -6.35 18.34
C LEU A 41 7.72 -5.75 17.92
N ASN A 42 8.03 -4.56 18.45
CA ASN A 42 9.34 -3.93 18.29
C ASN A 42 10.32 -4.37 19.39
N ASP A 43 11.55 -3.84 19.35
CA ASP A 43 12.60 -4.20 20.31
C ASP A 43 12.37 -3.67 21.74
N ALA A 44 11.50 -2.66 21.91
CA ALA A 44 11.11 -2.15 23.22
C ALA A 44 10.10 -3.04 23.95
N ALA A 45 9.47 -4.00 23.25
CA ALA A 45 8.53 -4.92 23.86
C ALA A 45 9.23 -5.92 24.81
N PRO A 46 8.63 -6.24 25.97
CA PRO A 46 9.17 -7.23 26.90
C PRO A 46 9.49 -8.60 26.29
N GLY A 47 10.31 -9.39 26.99
CA GLY A 47 10.62 -10.77 26.62
C GLY A 47 9.38 -11.68 26.64
N ALA A 48 9.45 -12.84 25.98
CA ALA A 48 8.31 -13.75 25.83
C ALA A 48 7.78 -14.32 27.16
N ASP A 49 8.62 -14.36 28.19
CA ASP A 49 8.26 -14.89 29.52
C ASP A 49 7.61 -13.84 30.44
N ASP A 50 7.39 -12.60 29.97
CA ASP A 50 6.75 -11.54 30.77
C ASP A 50 5.25 -11.84 30.97
N GLU A 51 4.79 -11.75 32.22
CA GLU A 51 3.39 -12.02 32.61
C GLU A 51 2.38 -11.12 31.88
N ARG A 52 2.81 -9.95 31.39
CA ARG A 52 1.99 -9.00 30.64
C ARG A 52 1.41 -9.56 29.35
N TRP A 53 1.94 -10.66 28.83
CA TRP A 53 1.43 -11.33 27.63
C TRP A 53 0.26 -12.28 27.92
N GLU A 54 -0.10 -12.49 29.20
CA GLU A 54 -1.27 -13.28 29.61
C GLU A 54 -1.27 -14.70 29.01
N GLY A 55 -0.08 -15.27 28.83
CA GLY A 55 0.13 -16.61 28.27
C GLY A 55 0.10 -16.68 26.75
N HIS A 56 -0.01 -15.55 26.04
CA HIS A 56 0.11 -15.54 24.58
C HIS A 56 1.57 -15.71 24.14
N PRO A 57 1.86 -16.69 23.27
CA PRO A 57 3.24 -16.98 22.88
C PRO A 57 3.76 -15.96 21.86
N HIS A 58 5.08 -15.76 21.89
CA HIS A 58 5.79 -15.06 20.84
C HIS A 58 6.11 -16.00 19.69
N VAL A 59 5.96 -15.51 18.46
CA VAL A 59 6.27 -16.25 17.23
C VAL A 59 7.14 -15.40 16.32
N GLU A 60 8.03 -16.06 15.57
CA GLU A 60 8.82 -15.44 14.51
C GLU A 60 8.10 -15.60 13.18
N VAL A 61 7.71 -14.47 12.59
CA VAL A 61 6.98 -14.43 11.32
C VAL A 61 7.61 -13.37 10.44
N ALA A 62 7.56 -13.58 9.12
CA ALA A 62 7.84 -12.51 8.18
C ALA A 62 6.86 -11.36 8.46
N PRO A 63 7.33 -10.10 8.50
CA PRO A 63 6.43 -8.97 8.68
C PRO A 63 5.35 -9.00 7.61
N ASN A 64 4.12 -8.60 7.98
CA ASN A 64 3.15 -8.28 6.95
C ASN A 64 3.65 -7.01 6.28
N GLU A 65 4.35 -7.18 5.16
CA GLU A 65 4.60 -6.11 4.20
C GLU A 65 3.20 -5.62 3.83
N GLN A 66 2.79 -4.49 4.43
CA GLN A 66 1.59 -3.82 3.97
C GLN A 66 1.84 -3.57 2.49
N GLY A 67 1.15 -4.34 1.64
CA GLY A 67 1.29 -4.20 0.20
C GLY A 67 1.08 -2.73 -0.17
N ALA A 68 1.72 -2.30 -1.25
CA ALA A 68 1.58 -0.97 -1.81
C ALA A 68 0.14 -0.45 -1.67
N GLN A 69 -0.06 0.56 -0.82
CA GLN A 69 -1.38 1.12 -0.53
C GLN A 69 -1.81 2.08 -1.64
N HIS A 70 -0.83 2.56 -2.40
CA HIS A 70 -1.03 3.46 -3.51
C HIS A 70 -0.11 3.06 -4.68
N TRP A 71 -0.52 3.33 -5.92
CA TRP A 71 0.28 2.98 -7.10
C TRP A 71 1.71 3.57 -7.05
N ARG A 72 1.88 4.72 -6.40
CA ARG A 72 3.20 5.36 -6.22
C ARG A 72 4.19 4.51 -5.42
N ASP A 73 3.71 3.58 -4.61
CA ASP A 73 4.57 2.71 -3.81
C ASP A 73 5.27 1.65 -4.69
N HIS A 74 4.79 1.45 -5.93
CA HIS A 74 5.45 0.60 -6.95
C HIS A 74 6.51 1.35 -7.77
N LEU A 75 6.66 2.67 -7.59
CA LEU A 75 7.71 3.44 -8.27
C LEU A 75 9.09 3.12 -7.70
N SER A 76 10.15 3.38 -8.47
CA SER A 76 11.52 3.29 -7.94
C SER A 76 11.76 4.31 -6.81
N PRO A 77 12.70 4.06 -5.89
CA PRO A 77 12.99 4.99 -4.79
C PRO A 77 13.32 6.42 -5.25
N GLU A 78 14.00 6.56 -6.39
CA GLU A 78 14.33 7.87 -6.97
C GLU A 78 13.08 8.64 -7.41
N LEU A 79 12.09 7.94 -7.96
CA LEU A 79 10.82 8.52 -8.37
C LEU A 79 9.90 8.77 -7.18
N GLN A 80 9.90 7.90 -6.17
CA GLN A 80 9.14 8.12 -4.92
C GLN A 80 9.60 9.39 -4.20
N ALA A 81 10.89 9.72 -4.29
CA ALA A 81 11.46 10.94 -3.71
C ALA A 81 11.03 12.24 -4.44
N LEU A 82 10.44 12.16 -5.64
CA LEU A 82 9.96 13.35 -6.35
C LEU A 82 8.77 13.98 -5.61
N PRO A 83 8.64 15.33 -5.67
CA PRO A 83 7.51 16.02 -5.05
C PRO A 83 6.17 15.46 -5.50
N ALA A 84 5.21 15.35 -4.58
CA ALA A 84 3.86 14.86 -4.90
C ALA A 84 3.18 15.64 -6.03
N SER A 85 3.56 16.91 -6.23
CA SER A 85 3.06 17.77 -7.32
C SER A 85 3.49 17.36 -8.72
N VAL A 86 4.51 16.51 -8.86
CA VAL A 86 4.93 15.93 -10.17
C VAL A 86 3.88 14.94 -10.68
N TRP A 87 3.21 14.25 -9.77
CA TRP A 87 2.30 13.16 -10.08
C TRP A 87 0.88 13.69 -10.32
N PRO A 88 0.07 12.99 -11.13
CA PRO A 88 -1.30 13.39 -11.39
C PRO A 88 -2.11 13.34 -10.10
N LYS A 89 -2.98 14.35 -9.92
CA LYS A 89 -3.84 14.44 -8.73
C LYS A 89 -5.04 13.49 -8.80
N ALA A 90 -5.43 13.08 -10.00
CA ALA A 90 -6.59 12.25 -10.25
C ALA A 90 -6.42 11.49 -11.57
N TYR A 91 -7.17 10.40 -11.68
CA TYR A 91 -7.35 9.61 -12.89
C TYR A 91 -8.80 9.12 -12.95
N GLU A 92 -9.24 8.72 -14.13
CA GLU A 92 -10.58 8.20 -14.41
C GLU A 92 -10.45 6.78 -14.98
N ILE A 93 -11.32 5.85 -14.58
CA ILE A 93 -11.36 4.50 -15.16
C ILE A 93 -12.66 4.32 -15.93
N GLN A 94 -12.55 3.89 -17.18
CA GLN A 94 -13.66 3.59 -18.09
C GLN A 94 -13.52 2.14 -18.57
N GLY A 95 -14.28 1.22 -17.97
CA GLY A 95 -14.09 -0.21 -18.18
C GLY A 95 -12.73 -0.67 -17.67
N ASP A 96 -11.86 -1.13 -18.57
CA ASP A 96 -10.48 -1.54 -18.30
C ASP A 96 -9.42 -0.52 -18.78
N VAL A 97 -9.85 0.68 -19.16
CA VAL A 97 -8.99 1.80 -19.61
C VAL A 97 -8.86 2.82 -18.49
N LEU A 98 -7.63 3.16 -18.10
CA LEU A 98 -7.34 4.25 -17.17
C LEU A 98 -6.91 5.50 -17.95
N LEU A 99 -7.57 6.61 -17.68
CA LEU A 99 -7.32 7.91 -18.30
C LEU A 99 -6.68 8.84 -17.27
N VAL A 100 -5.56 9.45 -17.62
CA VAL A 100 -4.81 10.32 -16.72
C VAL A 100 -4.32 11.55 -17.46
N LYS A 101 -4.32 12.70 -16.79
CA LYS A 101 -3.74 13.91 -17.37
C LYS A 101 -2.22 13.91 -17.14
N VAL A 102 -1.45 13.99 -18.22
CA VAL A 102 0.03 14.06 -18.16
C VAL A 102 0.49 15.49 -18.43
N GLU A 103 0.93 16.18 -17.39
CA GLU A 103 1.51 17.52 -17.51
C GLU A 103 2.94 17.45 -18.08
N GLU A 104 3.44 18.53 -18.69
CA GLU A 104 4.74 18.56 -19.39
C GLU A 104 5.91 18.00 -18.55
N HIS A 105 5.98 18.39 -17.28
CA HIS A 105 7.02 17.97 -16.35
C HIS A 105 6.96 16.48 -15.97
N LEU A 106 5.82 15.82 -16.18
CA LEU A 106 5.63 14.38 -15.91
C LEU A 106 6.02 13.52 -17.12
N HIS A 107 6.15 14.09 -18.33
CA HIS A 107 6.44 13.33 -19.55
C HIS A 107 7.66 12.40 -19.43
N PRO A 108 8.79 12.80 -18.80
CA PRO A 108 9.95 11.91 -18.63
C PRO A 108 9.68 10.69 -17.75
N HIS A 109 8.61 10.69 -16.95
CA HIS A 109 8.27 9.66 -15.99
C HIS A 109 6.92 8.98 -16.29
N ALA A 110 6.27 9.33 -17.41
CA ALA A 110 4.91 8.87 -17.73
C ALA A 110 4.82 7.35 -17.87
N GLY A 111 5.83 6.71 -18.49
CA GLY A 111 5.88 5.24 -18.61
C GLY A 111 6.00 4.54 -17.26
N ALA A 112 6.92 4.99 -16.41
CA ALA A 112 7.09 4.41 -15.06
C ALA A 112 5.84 4.57 -14.20
N MET A 113 5.14 5.71 -14.33
CA MET A 113 3.83 5.91 -13.71
C MET A 113 2.79 4.93 -14.24
N ALA A 114 2.70 4.77 -15.56
CA ALA A 114 1.72 3.87 -16.18
C ALA A 114 1.94 2.41 -15.75
N GLU A 115 3.19 1.95 -15.72
CA GLU A 115 3.57 0.62 -15.21
C GLU A 115 3.15 0.43 -13.75
N ALA A 116 3.49 1.39 -12.89
CA ALA A 116 3.13 1.35 -11.48
C ALA A 116 1.59 1.37 -11.26
N MET A 117 0.85 2.12 -12.09
CA MET A 117 -0.62 2.12 -12.08
C MET A 117 -1.20 0.77 -12.50
N LEU A 118 -0.67 0.16 -13.55
CA LEU A 118 -1.10 -1.17 -14.02
C LEU A 118 -0.81 -2.26 -12.97
N GLU A 119 0.34 -2.21 -12.33
CA GLU A 119 0.70 -3.15 -11.26
C GLU A 119 -0.25 -3.04 -10.06
N HIS A 120 -0.61 -1.81 -9.70
CA HIS A 120 -1.51 -1.55 -8.57
C HIS A 120 -2.98 -1.90 -8.86
N MET A 121 -3.42 -1.81 -10.11
CA MET A 121 -4.83 -1.92 -10.50
C MET A 121 -5.06 -3.10 -11.45
N PRO A 122 -5.27 -4.33 -10.94
CA PRO A 122 -5.27 -5.56 -11.75
C PRO A 122 -6.38 -5.65 -12.80
N ASN A 123 -7.42 -4.83 -12.70
CA ASN A 123 -8.52 -4.78 -13.68
C ASN A 123 -8.26 -3.78 -14.81
N VAL A 124 -7.23 -2.94 -14.71
CA VAL A 124 -6.83 -1.99 -15.77
C VAL A 124 -5.91 -2.71 -16.74
N ARG A 125 -6.13 -2.52 -18.04
CA ARG A 125 -5.34 -3.15 -19.11
C ARG A 125 -4.51 -2.17 -19.92
N ILE A 126 -4.84 -0.88 -19.84
CA ILE A 126 -4.15 0.17 -20.57
C ILE A 126 -4.29 1.50 -19.83
N VAL A 127 -3.22 2.29 -19.86
CA VAL A 127 -3.19 3.65 -19.32
C VAL A 127 -3.02 4.60 -20.50
N CYS A 128 -3.84 5.64 -20.56
CA CYS A 128 -3.80 6.65 -21.60
C CYS A 128 -3.64 8.05 -21.00
N ALA A 129 -2.78 8.86 -21.60
CA ALA A 129 -2.81 10.30 -21.44
C ALA A 129 -4.07 10.86 -22.10
N ASP A 130 -4.87 11.60 -21.32
CA ASP A 130 -6.04 12.34 -21.81
C ASP A 130 -5.64 13.79 -22.13
N ASN A 131 -5.54 14.09 -23.42
CA ASN A 131 -5.18 15.41 -23.94
C ASN A 131 -6.40 16.32 -24.11
N GLY A 132 -7.58 15.90 -23.64
CA GLY A 132 -8.82 16.63 -23.73
C GLY A 132 -9.70 16.18 -24.89
N VAL A 133 -10.68 17.01 -25.23
CA VAL A 133 -11.74 16.68 -26.20
C VAL A 133 -11.55 17.48 -27.48
N ILE A 134 -11.61 16.80 -28.62
CA ILE A 134 -11.38 17.37 -29.95
C ILE A 134 -12.59 17.19 -30.88
N GLY A 135 -12.73 18.12 -31.82
CA GLY A 135 -13.70 18.07 -32.92
C GLY A 135 -15.16 18.18 -32.52
N ASP A 136 -16.05 18.20 -33.52
CA ASP A 136 -17.48 18.42 -33.33
C ASP A 136 -18.17 17.23 -32.65
N TYR A 137 -17.67 16.01 -32.90
CA TYR A 137 -18.16 14.79 -32.26
C TYR A 137 -17.65 14.61 -30.82
N ARG A 138 -16.83 15.54 -30.32
CA ARG A 138 -16.31 15.56 -28.96
C ARG A 138 -15.61 14.25 -28.57
N VAL A 139 -14.72 13.78 -29.43
CA VAL A 139 -13.91 12.58 -29.17
C VAL A 139 -12.75 12.98 -28.25
N ARG A 140 -12.42 12.14 -27.26
CA ARG A 140 -11.23 12.36 -26.44
C ARG A 140 -9.97 12.07 -27.25
N ASP A 141 -8.99 12.97 -27.20
CA ASP A 141 -7.66 12.75 -27.74
C ASP A 141 -6.84 11.97 -26.71
N LEU A 142 -6.65 10.68 -26.99
CA LEU A 142 -6.00 9.75 -26.08
C LEU A 142 -4.67 9.25 -26.67
N HIS A 143 -3.62 9.28 -25.87
CA HIS A 143 -2.33 8.68 -26.20
C HIS A 143 -2.00 7.56 -25.22
N ILE A 144 -1.65 6.38 -25.72
CA ILE A 144 -1.28 5.23 -24.89
C ILE A 144 0.07 5.52 -24.24
N LEU A 145 0.18 5.25 -22.93
CA LEU A 145 1.40 5.39 -22.14
C LEU A 145 2.11 4.05 -21.94
#